data_AF-A0A2D5SB74-F1
#
_entry.id   AF-A0A2D5SB74-F1
#
_cell.length_a   1.000
_cell.length_b   1.000
_cell.length_c   1.000
_cell.angle_alpha   90.00
_cell.angle_beta   90.00
_cell.angle_gamma   90.00
#
_symmetry.space_group_name_H-M   'P 1'
#
loop_
_entity.id
_entity.type
_entity.pdbx_description
1 polymer ?
#
loop_
_entity_poly.entity_id
_entity_poly.type
_entity_poly.pdbx_seq_one_letter_code
_entity_poly.pdbx_strand_id
1 'polypeptide(L)' 'DTVIHSSPYLAGRRFRFKTEADGVTLEGRVGSYFQKQMAQEIVLRIDGVSRIDNRLQVG' A
#
# COMPACT_ATOMS: atom_id res chain seq x y z
N ASP A 1 -13.05 8.86 -11.52
CA ASP A 1 -13.12 10.33 -11.61
C ASP A 1 -14.17 10.87 -10.67
N THR A 2 -13.75 11.85 -9.86
CA THR A 2 -14.56 12.86 -9.16
C THR A 2 -15.46 12.26 -8.07
N VAL A 3 -15.24 12.47 -6.77
CA VAL A 3 -15.56 13.72 -6.08
C VAL A 3 -14.89 13.73 -4.69
N ILE A 4 -13.91 14.60 -4.46
CA ILE A 4 -13.72 15.20 -3.12
C ILE A 4 -13.77 16.71 -3.34
N HIS A 5 -14.94 17.27 -3.07
CA HIS A 5 -15.18 18.69 -3.08
C HIS A 5 -14.50 19.38 -1.90
N SER A 6 -13.87 20.49 -2.25
CA SER A 6 -13.73 21.72 -1.46
C SER A 6 -13.18 21.59 -0.04
N SER A 7 -11.89 21.88 0.10
CA SER A 7 -11.42 22.59 1.28
C SER A 7 -10.68 23.86 0.82
N PRO A 8 -11.29 25.05 0.97
CA PRO A 8 -10.72 26.33 0.52
C PRO A 8 -9.47 26.76 1.30
N TYR A 9 -9.00 25.97 2.28
CA TYR A 9 -7.77 26.24 3.04
C TYR A 9 -6.47 25.97 2.28
N LEU A 10 -6.52 25.38 1.07
CA LEU A 10 -5.33 24.94 0.34
C LEU A 10 -4.90 25.88 -0.78
N ALA A 11 -5.34 27.15 -0.75
CA ALA A 11 -5.02 28.18 -1.74
C ALA A 11 -3.53 28.61 -1.79
N GLY A 12 -2.62 27.91 -1.12
CA GLY A 12 -1.29 28.41 -0.81
C GLY A 12 -0.15 28.04 -1.76
N ARG A 13 0.06 26.75 -2.09
CA ARG A 13 1.24 26.33 -2.88
C ARG A 13 1.06 24.92 -3.46
N ARG A 14 1.42 24.78 -4.74
CA ARG A 14 1.32 23.59 -5.60
C ARG A 14 1.93 22.33 -4.98
N PHE A 15 1.09 21.40 -4.51
CA PHE A 15 1.50 20.00 -4.29
C PHE A 15 0.82 19.11 -5.34
N ARG A 16 1.61 18.34 -6.08
CA ARG A 16 1.12 17.25 -6.95
C ARG A 16 1.22 15.96 -6.17
N PHE A 17 0.09 15.36 -5.83
CA PHE A 17 0.04 14.01 -5.29
C PHE A 17 -0.21 13.04 -6.45
N LYS A 18 0.65 12.01 -6.57
CA LYS A 18 0.43 10.87 -7.45
C LYS A 18 0.21 9.65 -6.57
N THR A 19 -1.05 9.30 -6.35
CA THR A 19 -1.47 8.03 -5.76
C THR A 19 -1.62 7.04 -6.91
N GLU A 20 -0.64 6.18 -7.12
CA GLU A 20 -0.83 4.98 -7.94
C GLU A 20 -1.47 3.92 -7.02
N ALA A 21 -2.80 3.91 -7.07
CA ALA A 21 -3.75 2.89 -6.62
C ALA A 21 -3.19 1.84 -5.63
N ASP A 22 -3.43 2.08 -4.34
CA ASP A 22 -3.89 1.13 -3.29
C ASP A 22 -3.25 -0.28 -3.16
N GLY A 23 -2.12 -0.53 -3.81
CA GLY A 23 -1.44 -1.83 -3.83
C GLY A 23 -0.05 -1.83 -3.19
N VAL A 24 0.24 -2.85 -2.38
CA VAL A 24 1.56 -3.11 -1.78
C VAL A 24 2.20 -4.32 -2.42
N THR A 25 3.51 -4.27 -2.68
CA THR A 25 4.30 -5.42 -3.16
C THR A 25 5.29 -5.85 -2.09
N LEU A 26 5.30 -7.14 -1.75
CA LEU A 26 6.24 -7.76 -0.81
C LEU A 26 7.30 -8.55 -1.59
N GLU A 27 8.56 -8.13 -1.54
CA GLU A 27 9.69 -8.77 -2.23
C GLU A 27 10.83 -9.07 -1.24
N GLY A 28 11.53 -10.21 -1.42
CA GLY A 28 12.61 -10.64 -0.53
C GLY A 28 12.61 -12.15 -0.24
N ARG A 29 13.41 -12.57 0.75
CA ARG A 29 13.48 -13.96 1.22
C ARG A 29 13.00 -14.08 2.67
N VAL A 30 12.34 -15.19 2.98
CA VAL A 30 11.90 -15.55 4.33
C VAL A 30 12.28 -17.00 4.62
N GLY A 31 12.52 -17.32 5.89
CA GLY A 31 12.97 -18.65 6.31
C GLY A 31 11.85 -19.70 6.40
N SER A 32 10.58 -19.31 6.22
CA SER A 32 9.46 -20.26 6.20
C SER A 32 8.22 -19.72 5.49
N TYR A 33 7.33 -20.64 5.06
CA TYR A 33 5.99 -20.30 4.58
C TYR A 33 5.15 -19.58 5.63
N PHE A 34 5.34 -19.90 6.92
CA PHE A 34 4.69 -19.21 8.01
C PHE A 34 5.06 -17.72 8.04
N GLN A 35 6.35 -17.40 7.92
CA GLN A 35 6.80 -16.01 7.82
C GLN A 35 6.27 -15.31 6.56
N LYS A 36 6.20 -16.01 5.42
CA LYS A 36 5.60 -15.47 4.19
C LYS A 36 4.13 -15.08 4.39
N GLN A 37 3.36 -15.92 5.06
CA GLN A 37 1.95 -15.67 5.36
C GLN A 37 1.79 -14.53 6.37
N MET A 38 2.61 -14.52 7.42
CA MET A 38 2.58 -13.47 8.45
C MET A 38 2.87 -12.08 7.85
N ALA A 39 3.83 -11.98 6.93
CA ALA A 39 4.15 -10.73 6.26
C ALA A 39 2.94 -10.17 5.47
N GLN A 40 2.20 -11.04 4.78
CA GLN A 40 0.99 -10.64 4.06
C GLN A 40 -0.14 -10.23 5.01
N GLU A 41 -0.34 -10.97 6.09
CA GLU A 41 -1.34 -10.67 7.11
C GLU A 41 -1.11 -9.31 7.80
N ILE A 42 0.13 -8.96 8.07
CA ILE A 42 0.48 -7.66 8.66
C ILE A 42 0.13 -6.53 7.69
N VAL A 43 0.51 -6.67 6.42
CA VAL A 43 0.25 -5.65 5.40
C VAL A 43 -1.23 -5.47 5.11
N LEU A 44 -2.03 -6.54 5.18
CA LEU A 44 -3.48 -6.48 4.97
C LEU A 44 -4.21 -5.62 6.00
N ARG A 45 -3.62 -5.42 7.19
CA ARG A 45 -4.20 -4.60 8.27
C ARG A 45 -3.92 -3.11 8.12
N ILE A 46 -3.16 -2.70 7.11
CA ILE A 46 -2.82 -1.29 6.90
C ILE A 46 -3.98 -0.62 6.17
N ASP A 47 -4.54 0.42 6.80
CA ASP A 47 -5.61 1.22 6.21
C ASP A 47 -5.17 1.82 4.86
N GLY A 48 -5.98 1.61 3.82
CA GLY A 48 -5.70 2.06 2.46
C GLY A 48 -4.95 1.05 1.59
N VAL A 49 -4.61 -0.13 2.12
CA VAL A 49 -4.15 -1.26 1.30
C VAL A 49 -5.36 -2.04 0.78
N SER A 50 -5.58 -2.02 -0.54
CA SER A 50 -6.62 -2.81 -1.20
C SER A 50 -6.07 -4.02 -1.96
N ARG A 51 -4.76 -4.02 -2.28
CA ARG A 51 -4.11 -5.10 -3.02
C ARG A 51 -2.74 -5.44 -2.43
N ILE A 52 -2.41 -6.73 -2.38
CA ILE A 52 -1.08 -7.21 -1.99
C ILE A 52 -0.54 -8.14 -3.08
N ASP A 53 0.65 -7.81 -3.60
CA ASP A 53 1.43 -8.66 -4.49
C ASP A 53 2.59 -9.29 -3.69
N ASN A 54 2.40 -10.53 -3.24
CA ASN A 54 3.37 -11.23 -2.38
C ASN A 54 4.34 -12.10 -3.18
N ARG A 55 5.52 -11.55 -3.44
CA ARG A 55 6.62 -12.16 -4.19
C ARG A 55 7.76 -12.67 -3.30
N LEU A 56 7.53 -12.80 -1.98
CA LEU A 56 8.53 -13.35 -1.06
C LEU A 56 8.88 -14.80 -1.44
N GLN A 57 10.16 -15.13 -1.41
CA GLN A 57 10.65 -16.48 -1.67
C GLN A 57 11.03 -17.17 -0.36
N VAL A 58 10.71 -18.46 -0.23
CA VAL A 58 11.14 -19.25 0.93
C VAL A 58 12.51 -19.86 0.60
N GLY A 59 13.50 -19.69 1.48
CA GLY A 59 14.83 -20.25 1.32
C GLY A 59 15.78 -19.95 2.47
#